data_AF-A0A3B9LQZ6-F1
#
_entry.id   AF-A0A3B9LQZ6-F1
#
_cell.length_a   1.000
_cell.length_b   1.000
_cell.length_c   1.000
_cell.angle_alpha   90.00
_cell.angle_beta   90.00
_cell.angle_gamma   90.00
#
_symmetry.space_group_name_H-M   'P 1'
#
loop_
_entity.id
_entity.type
_entity.pdbx_description
1 polymer ?
#
loop_
_entity_poly.entity_id
_entity_poly.type
_entity_poly.pdbx_seq_one_letter_code
_entity_poly.pdbx_strand_id
1 'polypeptide(L)'
;PVIVFNQQVITGRSLQPFHYGSFIANYLALVGLVLASVIIWRGSEGERRPIRYRWAGRLAFIAIWWAAIEVLAPAKVIIRDSQFTDRAAAVCQRLRQRSTADGLVTSSATDPRPLVLASDNKVAVILPTFAPQAVLWAPHFDFLNLAAGESRERFYEYLYFTGIEGDKLAKELAQPMSTFAAAAFGHERVIPDLSVQAKPITSEEIAFQVADYKAYYSSFTRDRAVQHILSYVIVPSAGGPDLSNLDRWYQRDKGEQVGDYILYRVQLRL
;
A
#
# COMPACT_ATOMS: atom_id res chain seq x y z
N PRO A 1 20.14 -25.57 11.24
CA PRO A 1 20.72 -24.67 10.22
C PRO A 1 20.38 -25.09 8.76
N VAL A 2 20.72 -26.32 8.33
CA VAL A 2 20.59 -26.77 6.93
C VAL A 2 19.16 -26.69 6.40
N ILE A 3 18.15 -27.11 7.17
CA ILE A 3 16.74 -27.16 6.73
C ILE A 3 16.12 -25.78 6.50
N VAL A 4 16.62 -24.76 7.21
CA VAL A 4 16.05 -23.40 7.21
C VAL A 4 16.69 -22.53 6.13
N PHE A 5 18.02 -22.56 6.00
CA PHE A 5 18.73 -21.78 4.99
C PHE A 5 18.55 -22.35 3.56
N ASN A 6 18.24 -23.64 3.43
CA ASN A 6 17.88 -24.26 2.15
C ASN A 6 16.38 -24.24 1.85
N GLN A 7 15.56 -23.44 2.54
CA GLN A 7 14.15 -23.36 2.16
C GLN A 7 13.94 -22.92 0.71
N GLN A 8 14.84 -22.11 0.14
CA GLN A 8 14.83 -21.79 -1.30
C GLN A 8 15.05 -23.04 -2.18
N VAL A 9 15.97 -23.93 -1.80
CA VAL A 9 16.27 -25.19 -2.50
C VAL A 9 15.16 -26.23 -2.29
N ILE A 10 14.57 -26.27 -1.09
CA ILE A 10 13.57 -27.28 -0.68
C ILE A 10 12.16 -26.91 -1.16
N THR A 11 11.80 -25.62 -1.12
CA THR A 11 10.43 -25.14 -1.41
C THR A 11 10.30 -24.49 -2.78
N GLY A 12 11.42 -24.19 -3.46
CA GLY A 12 11.44 -23.52 -4.76
C GLY A 12 10.95 -22.07 -4.74
N ARG A 13 10.68 -21.49 -3.56
CA ARG A 13 10.21 -20.10 -3.42
C ARG A 13 11.34 -19.19 -2.97
N SER A 14 11.55 -18.09 -3.71
CA SER A 14 12.57 -17.10 -3.39
C SER A 14 12.15 -16.26 -2.17
N LEU A 15 12.95 -16.29 -1.11
CA LEU A 15 12.82 -15.39 0.03
C LEU A 15 13.59 -14.11 -0.27
N GLN A 16 12.93 -12.95 -0.21
CA GLN A 16 13.59 -11.67 -0.46
C GLN A 16 14.67 -11.38 0.61
N PRO A 17 15.80 -10.74 0.24
CA PRO A 17 16.98 -10.59 1.12
C PRO A 17 16.71 -9.89 2.46
N PHE A 18 15.71 -9.00 2.53
CA PHE A 18 15.38 -8.29 3.77
C PHE A 18 14.77 -9.21 4.85
N HIS A 19 14.13 -10.32 4.46
CA HIS A 19 13.59 -11.29 5.42
C HIS A 19 14.66 -12.20 6.04
N TYR A 20 15.86 -12.26 5.46
CA TYR A 20 16.96 -13.09 5.95
C TYR A 20 17.48 -12.61 7.30
N GLY A 21 17.58 -11.29 7.50
CA GLY A 21 18.03 -10.69 8.76
C GLY A 21 17.10 -11.05 9.93
N SER A 22 15.78 -10.93 9.73
CA SER A 22 14.79 -11.32 10.74
C SER A 22 14.84 -12.81 11.06
N PHE A 23 15.11 -13.67 10.07
CA PHE A 23 15.22 -15.12 10.28
C PHE A 23 16.45 -15.49 11.12
N ILE A 24 17.60 -14.86 10.84
CA ILE A 24 18.83 -15.05 11.61
C ILE A 24 18.64 -14.58 13.06
N ALA A 25 18.02 -13.43 13.25
CA ALA A 25 17.73 -12.90 14.58
C ALA A 25 16.85 -13.85 15.40
N ASN A 26 15.76 -14.36 14.81
CA ASN A 26 14.88 -15.34 15.45
C ASN A 26 15.63 -16.62 15.85
N TYR A 27 16.55 -17.09 14.99
CA TYR A 27 17.36 -18.27 15.28
C TYR A 27 18.35 -18.05 16.43
N LEU A 28 19.07 -16.92 16.43
CA LEU A 28 20.00 -16.56 17.50
C LEU A 28 19.28 -16.42 18.85
N ALA A 29 18.06 -15.84 18.84
CA ALA A 29 17.23 -15.74 20.03
C ALA A 29 16.82 -17.12 20.58
N LEU A 30 16.41 -18.05 19.71
CA LEU A 30 16.04 -19.42 20.11
C LEU A 30 17.25 -20.19 20.67
N VAL A 31 18.40 -20.10 20.02
CA VAL A 31 19.65 -20.73 20.52
C VAL A 31 20.04 -20.14 21.86
N GLY A 32 19.96 -18.81 22.01
CA GLY A 32 20.19 -18.12 23.28
C GLY A 32 19.26 -18.59 24.39
N LEU A 33 17.96 -18.76 24.09
CA LEU A 33 16.98 -19.30 25.03
C LEU A 33 17.34 -20.73 25.46
N VAL A 34 17.63 -21.63 24.52
CA VAL A 34 18.00 -23.02 24.81
C VAL A 34 19.27 -23.08 25.67
N LEU A 35 20.31 -22.32 25.31
CA LEU A 35 21.55 -22.27 26.08
C LEU A 35 21.33 -21.71 27.49
N ALA A 36 20.54 -20.64 27.63
CA ALA A 36 20.20 -20.07 28.92
C ALA A 36 19.42 -21.07 29.79
N SER A 37 18.42 -21.76 29.23
CA SER A 37 17.67 -22.81 29.92
C SER A 37 18.56 -23.97 30.37
N VAL A 38 19.49 -24.43 29.53
CA VAL A 38 20.43 -25.51 29.86
C VAL A 38 21.41 -25.09 30.96
N ILE A 39 21.92 -23.85 30.91
CA ILE A 39 22.83 -23.31 31.94
C ILE A 39 22.10 -23.17 33.28
N ILE A 40 20.85 -22.71 33.28
CA ILE A 40 20.02 -22.60 34.49
C ILE A 40 19.73 -23.99 35.07
N TRP A 41 19.36 -24.97 34.23
CA TRP A 41 19.10 -26.34 34.64
C TRP A 41 20.35 -26.98 35.26
N ARG A 42 21.48 -27.01 34.54
CA ARG A 42 22.72 -27.62 35.06
C ARG A 42 23.30 -26.88 36.27
N GLY A 43 23.04 -25.58 36.37
CA GLY A 43 23.47 -24.76 37.50
C GLY A 43 22.68 -25.02 38.80
N SER A 44 21.46 -25.56 38.72
CA SER A 44 20.65 -25.87 39.92
C SER A 44 21.05 -27.17 40.61
N GLU A 45 21.81 -28.04 39.94
CA GLU A 45 22.31 -29.31 40.51
C GLU A 45 23.59 -29.14 41.36
N GLY A 46 24.21 -27.95 41.35
CA GLY A 46 25.45 -27.66 42.08
C GLY A 46 25.23 -26.93 43.41
N GLU A 47 25.53 -27.59 44.53
CA GLU A 47 25.33 -27.13 45.92
C GLU A 47 25.97 -25.78 46.34
N ARG A 48 26.77 -25.10 45.50
CA ARG A 48 27.69 -24.04 45.98
C ARG A 48 27.61 -22.64 45.36
N ARG A 49 26.64 -22.27 44.50
CA ARG A 49 26.61 -20.89 43.94
C ARG A 49 25.21 -20.27 43.75
N PRO A 50 24.47 -19.97 44.84
CA PRO A 50 23.08 -19.58 44.69
C PRO A 50 22.79 -18.20 44.12
N ILE A 51 23.72 -17.27 44.29
CA ILE A 51 23.51 -15.87 43.90
C ILE A 51 23.64 -15.67 42.37
N ARG A 52 24.51 -16.42 41.69
CA ARG A 52 24.76 -16.25 40.25
C ARG A 52 23.57 -16.70 39.38
N TYR A 53 22.85 -17.76 39.78
CA TYR A 53 21.68 -18.21 39.04
C TYR A 53 20.48 -17.29 39.21
N ARG A 54 20.33 -16.61 40.37
CA ARG A 54 19.23 -15.65 40.60
C ARG A 54 19.38 -14.44 39.69
N TRP A 55 20.61 -13.96 39.50
CA TRP A 55 20.91 -12.89 38.54
C TRP A 55 20.74 -13.34 37.09
N ALA A 56 21.19 -14.54 36.74
CA ALA A 56 20.97 -15.10 35.40
C ALA A 56 19.46 -15.25 35.09
N GLY A 57 18.67 -15.74 36.04
CA GLY A 57 17.21 -15.83 35.90
C GLY A 57 16.54 -14.47 35.78
N ARG A 58 16.97 -13.46 36.56
CA ARG A 58 16.48 -12.08 36.42
C ARG A 58 16.82 -11.46 35.07
N LEU A 59 18.04 -11.67 34.57
CA LEU A 59 18.45 -11.19 33.25
C LEU A 59 17.68 -11.89 32.13
N ALA A 60 17.49 -13.20 32.22
CA ALA A 60 16.67 -13.95 31.26
C ALA A 60 15.21 -13.47 31.27
N PHE A 61 14.64 -13.21 32.45
CA PHE A 61 13.30 -12.67 32.59
C PHE A 61 13.18 -11.27 31.95
N ILE A 62 14.13 -10.38 32.23
CA ILE A 62 14.18 -9.05 31.60
C ILE A 62 14.32 -9.16 30.08
N ALA A 63 15.18 -10.06 29.58
CA ALA A 63 15.37 -10.27 28.15
C ALA A 63 14.11 -10.81 27.46
N ILE A 64 13.40 -11.77 28.07
CA ILE A 64 12.14 -12.31 27.55
C ILE A 64 11.06 -11.22 27.55
N TRP A 65 10.96 -10.42 28.61
CA TRP A 65 10.01 -9.31 28.67
C TRP A 65 10.30 -8.24 27.64
N TRP A 66 11.58 -7.89 27.46
CA TRP A 66 11.99 -6.96 26.42
C TRP A 66 11.68 -7.49 25.02
N ALA A 67 11.97 -8.77 24.76
CA ALA A 67 11.62 -9.42 23.50
C ALA A 67 10.10 -9.46 23.26
N ALA A 68 9.30 -9.68 24.30
CA ALA A 68 7.85 -9.62 24.19
C ALA A 68 7.36 -8.21 23.80
N ILE A 69 7.95 -7.14 24.37
CA ILE A 69 7.63 -5.75 24.01
C ILE A 69 8.01 -5.47 22.55
N GLU A 70 9.24 -5.83 22.16
CA GLU A 70 9.77 -5.68 20.79
C GLU A 70 8.96 -6.47 19.75
N VAL A 71 8.34 -7.59 20.11
CA VAL A 71 7.47 -8.35 19.19
C VAL A 71 6.05 -7.80 19.16
N LEU A 72 5.49 -7.47 20.33
CA LEU A 72 4.09 -7.03 20.42
C LEU A 72 3.86 -5.66 19.77
N ALA A 73 4.83 -4.75 19.82
CA ALA A 73 4.68 -3.41 19.23
C ALA A 73 4.59 -3.45 17.68
N PRO A 74 5.53 -4.06 16.93
CA PRO A 74 5.41 -4.24 15.48
C PRO A 74 4.27 -5.17 15.08
N ALA A 75 3.98 -6.21 15.88
CA ALA A 75 2.90 -7.15 15.56
C ALA A 75 1.55 -6.43 15.43
N LYS A 76 1.27 -5.42 16.27
CA LYS A 76 0.04 -4.63 16.14
C LYS A 76 -0.07 -3.90 14.80
N VAL A 77 1.03 -3.36 14.31
CA VAL A 77 1.08 -2.66 13.01
C VAL A 77 0.87 -3.67 11.87
N ILE A 78 1.59 -4.79 11.90
CA ILE A 78 1.48 -5.85 10.87
C ILE A 78 0.06 -6.43 10.83
N ILE A 79 -0.54 -6.72 12.00
CA ILE A 79 -1.91 -7.24 12.09
C ILE A 79 -2.89 -6.24 11.49
N ARG A 80 -2.76 -4.94 11.82
CA ARG A 80 -3.63 -3.90 11.27
C ARG A 80 -3.53 -3.82 9.74
N ASP A 81 -2.31 -3.86 9.20
CA ASP A 81 -2.09 -3.76 7.76
C ASP A 81 -2.53 -5.04 7.02
N SER A 82 -2.41 -6.20 7.67
CA SER A 82 -2.93 -7.48 7.15
C SER A 82 -4.46 -7.47 7.12
N GLN A 83 -5.10 -7.01 8.21
CA GLN A 83 -6.56 -6.86 8.27
C GLN A 83 -7.07 -5.88 7.22
N PHE A 84 -6.35 -4.78 6.98
CA PHE A 84 -6.67 -3.87 5.89
C PHE A 84 -6.63 -4.59 4.53
N THR A 85 -5.55 -5.34 4.27
CA THR A 85 -5.35 -6.06 3.00
C THR A 85 -6.45 -7.09 2.79
N ASP A 86 -6.82 -7.85 3.82
CA ASP A 86 -7.90 -8.85 3.76
C ASP A 86 -9.25 -8.20 3.43
N ARG A 87 -9.57 -7.06 4.06
CA ARG A 87 -10.82 -6.33 3.79
C ARG A 87 -10.84 -5.74 2.38
N ALA A 88 -9.74 -5.15 1.95
CA ALA A 88 -9.63 -4.56 0.61
C ALA A 88 -9.55 -5.65 -0.48
N ALA A 89 -9.05 -6.84 -0.18
CA ALA A 89 -9.09 -8.00 -1.07
C ALA A 89 -10.54 -8.42 -1.37
N ALA A 90 -11.44 -8.35 -0.40
CA ALA A 90 -12.85 -8.71 -0.59
C ALA A 90 -13.53 -7.85 -1.68
N VAL A 91 -13.32 -6.52 -1.67
CA VAL A 91 -13.89 -5.64 -2.70
C VAL A 91 -13.26 -5.88 -4.07
N CYS A 92 -11.95 -6.15 -4.14
CA CYS A 92 -11.26 -6.46 -5.39
C CYS A 92 -11.74 -7.80 -6.00
N GLN A 93 -11.91 -8.83 -5.17
CA GLN A 93 -12.48 -10.11 -5.60
C GLN A 93 -13.93 -9.95 -6.05
N ARG A 94 -14.71 -9.10 -5.37
CA ARG A 94 -16.09 -8.82 -5.77
C ARG A 94 -16.17 -8.09 -7.10
N LEU A 95 -15.30 -7.10 -7.32
CA LEU A 95 -15.12 -6.43 -8.61
C LEU A 95 -14.84 -7.45 -9.73
N ARG A 96 -13.92 -8.40 -9.48
CA ARG A 96 -13.61 -9.47 -10.43
C ARG A 96 -14.85 -10.28 -10.81
N GLN A 97 -15.57 -10.79 -9.81
CA GLN A 97 -16.80 -11.57 -10.03
C GLN A 97 -17.82 -10.76 -10.84
N ARG A 98 -18.00 -9.49 -10.50
CA ARG A 98 -18.95 -8.61 -11.17
C ARG A 98 -18.58 -8.34 -12.62
N SER A 99 -17.31 -8.07 -12.90
CA SER A 99 -16.85 -7.84 -14.27
C SER A 99 -16.95 -9.08 -15.16
N THR A 100 -16.79 -10.28 -14.58
CA THR A 100 -17.00 -11.54 -15.29
C THR A 100 -18.48 -11.76 -15.59
N ALA A 101 -19.37 -11.47 -14.64
CA ALA A 101 -20.82 -11.53 -14.86
C ALA A 101 -21.31 -10.48 -15.88
N ASP A 102 -20.72 -9.29 -15.87
CA ASP A 102 -21.02 -8.21 -16.82
C ASP A 102 -20.45 -8.47 -18.24
N GLY A 103 -19.67 -9.55 -18.43
CA GLY A 103 -19.03 -9.90 -19.70
C GLY A 103 -17.90 -8.95 -20.13
N LEU A 104 -17.47 -8.04 -19.25
CA LEU A 104 -16.43 -7.03 -19.53
C LEU A 104 -15.01 -7.59 -19.47
N VAL A 105 -14.84 -8.82 -18.95
CA VAL A 105 -13.57 -9.53 -18.96
C VAL A 105 -13.74 -10.79 -19.79
N THR A 106 -13.46 -10.67 -21.08
CA THR A 106 -13.20 -11.80 -21.97
C THR A 106 -11.82 -12.37 -21.63
N SER A 107 -11.65 -13.70 -21.63
CA SER A 107 -10.39 -14.37 -21.29
C SER A 107 -9.23 -14.12 -22.28
N SER A 108 -9.36 -13.12 -23.15
CA SER A 108 -8.38 -12.77 -24.16
C SER A 108 -7.44 -11.69 -23.61
N ALA A 109 -6.14 -11.92 -23.73
CA ALA A 109 -5.09 -11.00 -23.27
C ALA A 109 -5.02 -9.68 -24.07
N THR A 110 -5.88 -9.51 -25.09
CA THR A 110 -5.77 -8.48 -26.12
C THR A 110 -6.87 -7.41 -26.05
N ASP A 111 -7.91 -7.59 -25.23
CA ASP A 111 -8.96 -6.58 -25.06
C ASP A 111 -8.60 -5.57 -23.96
N PRO A 112 -8.99 -4.28 -24.11
CA PRO A 112 -8.74 -3.27 -23.08
C PRO A 112 -9.46 -3.66 -21.80
N ARG A 113 -8.68 -3.89 -20.74
CA ARG A 113 -9.21 -4.23 -19.41
C ARG A 113 -10.06 -3.07 -18.89
N PRO A 114 -11.20 -3.35 -18.23
CA PRO A 114 -12.03 -2.29 -17.69
C PRO A 114 -11.24 -1.48 -16.66
N LEU A 115 -11.37 -0.16 -16.73
CA LEU A 115 -10.61 0.78 -15.92
C LEU A 115 -11.35 1.11 -14.63
N VAL A 116 -10.60 1.14 -13.51
CA VAL A 116 -11.14 1.33 -12.16
C VAL A 116 -10.53 2.57 -11.54
N LEU A 117 -11.39 3.46 -11.04
CA LEU A 117 -10.98 4.53 -10.13
C LEU A 117 -11.11 4.02 -8.69
N ALA A 118 -10.00 3.88 -7.99
CA ALA A 118 -9.99 3.57 -6.55
C ALA A 118 -9.58 4.83 -5.79
N SER A 119 -10.49 5.43 -5.01
CA SER A 119 -10.20 6.67 -4.29
C SER A 119 -9.29 6.50 -3.07
N ASP A 120 -9.13 5.26 -2.60
CA ASP A 120 -8.18 4.92 -1.56
C ASP A 120 -6.90 4.40 -2.23
N ASN A 121 -5.82 5.17 -2.07
CA ASN A 121 -4.49 4.87 -2.60
C ASN A 121 -4.01 3.47 -2.23
N LYS A 122 -4.31 2.98 -1.01
CA LYS A 122 -3.88 1.66 -0.57
C LYS A 122 -4.64 0.54 -1.30
N VAL A 123 -5.92 0.76 -1.58
CA VAL A 123 -6.72 -0.18 -2.41
C VAL A 123 -6.20 -0.19 -3.84
N ALA A 124 -5.89 0.99 -4.40
CA ALA A 124 -5.37 1.13 -5.75
C ALA A 124 -4.08 0.31 -5.97
N VAL A 125 -3.16 0.31 -4.98
CA VAL A 125 -1.90 -0.46 -5.05
C VAL A 125 -2.15 -1.98 -5.04
N ILE A 126 -3.09 -2.47 -4.23
CA ILE A 126 -3.30 -3.91 -4.08
C ILE A 126 -4.25 -4.50 -5.13
N LEU A 127 -5.07 -3.67 -5.79
CA LEU A 127 -6.10 -4.11 -6.73
C LEU A 127 -5.58 -5.07 -7.79
N PRO A 128 -4.44 -4.81 -8.47
CA PRO A 128 -3.90 -5.70 -9.50
C PRO A 128 -3.53 -7.11 -8.99
N THR A 129 -3.34 -7.28 -7.67
CA THR A 129 -3.04 -8.58 -7.05
C THR A 129 -4.27 -9.48 -7.03
N PHE A 130 -5.46 -8.91 -6.84
CA PHE A 130 -6.70 -9.68 -6.61
C PHE A 130 -7.64 -9.68 -7.81
N ALA A 131 -7.52 -8.68 -8.69
CA ALA A 131 -8.48 -8.42 -9.75
C ALA A 131 -7.76 -8.04 -11.06
N PRO A 132 -8.19 -8.56 -12.23
CA PRO A 132 -7.49 -8.35 -13.50
C PRO A 132 -7.69 -6.95 -14.10
N GLN A 133 -8.54 -6.11 -13.51
CA GLN A 133 -8.89 -4.78 -14.03
C GLN A 133 -7.72 -3.81 -13.96
N ALA A 134 -7.70 -2.85 -14.88
CA ALA A 134 -6.72 -1.78 -14.87
C ALA A 134 -7.11 -0.71 -13.85
N VAL A 135 -6.13 -0.05 -13.24
CA VAL A 135 -6.36 1.08 -12.33
C VAL A 135 -6.13 2.38 -13.11
N LEU A 136 -6.96 3.40 -12.86
CA LEU A 136 -6.76 4.74 -13.42
C LEU A 136 -5.41 5.29 -12.98
N TRP A 137 -5.20 5.34 -11.67
CA TRP A 137 -3.98 5.80 -11.04
C TRP A 137 -3.80 5.12 -9.68
N ALA A 138 -2.56 4.81 -9.31
CA ALA A 138 -2.18 4.33 -8.00
C ALA A 138 -0.84 4.95 -7.59
N PRO A 139 -0.53 5.02 -6.28
CA PRO A 139 0.84 5.25 -5.84
C PRO A 139 1.80 4.32 -6.58
N HIS A 140 2.96 4.85 -7.00
CA HIS A 140 3.98 4.11 -7.74
C HIS A 140 3.66 3.81 -9.22
N PHE A 141 2.64 4.45 -9.80
CA PHE A 141 2.36 4.38 -11.23
C PHE A 141 3.55 4.80 -12.10
N ASP A 142 4.43 5.67 -11.58
CA ASP A 142 5.63 6.16 -12.27
C ASP A 142 6.67 5.07 -12.56
N PHE A 143 6.55 3.89 -11.94
CA PHE A 143 7.41 2.73 -12.26
C PHE A 143 6.90 1.91 -13.45
N LEU A 144 5.71 2.20 -13.97
CA LEU A 144 5.19 1.56 -15.17
C LEU A 144 5.77 2.24 -16.41
N ASN A 145 6.04 1.45 -17.46
CA ASN A 145 6.50 1.97 -18.74
C ASN A 145 5.33 2.61 -19.53
N LEU A 146 4.89 3.77 -19.08
CA LEU A 146 3.81 4.57 -19.67
C LEU A 146 4.35 5.53 -20.75
N ALA A 147 3.46 6.01 -21.61
CA ALA A 147 3.84 7.04 -22.57
C ALA A 147 4.27 8.33 -21.85
N ALA A 148 5.14 9.11 -22.50
CA ALA A 148 5.60 10.38 -21.94
C ALA A 148 4.41 11.31 -21.63
N GLY A 149 4.27 11.72 -20.37
CA GLY A 149 3.18 12.59 -19.90
C GLY A 149 1.90 11.87 -19.45
N GLU A 150 1.73 10.57 -19.75
CA GLU A 150 0.52 9.82 -19.41
C GLU A 150 0.33 9.65 -17.89
N SER A 151 1.42 9.40 -17.14
CA SER A 151 1.34 9.30 -15.67
C SER A 151 0.80 10.58 -15.04
N ARG A 152 1.25 11.74 -15.55
CA ARG A 152 0.82 13.06 -15.08
C ARG A 152 -0.64 13.32 -15.43
N GLU A 153 -1.05 12.99 -16.66
CA GLU A 153 -2.44 13.12 -17.09
C GLU A 153 -3.37 12.30 -16.18
N ARG A 154 -3.07 11.01 -15.98
CA ARG A 154 -3.87 10.12 -15.12
C ARG A 154 -3.89 10.55 -13.66
N PHE A 155 -2.77 11.10 -13.16
CA PHE A 155 -2.72 11.69 -11.82
C PHE A 155 -3.66 12.89 -11.70
N TYR A 156 -3.68 13.80 -12.68
CA TYR A 156 -4.59 14.94 -12.66
C TYR A 156 -6.06 14.55 -12.87
N GLU A 157 -6.35 13.58 -13.73
CA GLU A 157 -7.69 12.99 -13.86
C GLU A 157 -8.15 12.39 -12.53
N TYR A 158 -7.28 11.66 -11.84
CA TYR A 158 -7.56 11.09 -10.53
C TYR A 158 -7.91 12.18 -9.50
N LEU A 159 -7.12 13.24 -9.40
CA LEU A 159 -7.39 14.37 -8.49
C LEU A 159 -8.73 15.05 -8.84
N TYR A 160 -9.01 15.22 -10.13
CA TYR A 160 -10.24 15.85 -10.61
C TYR A 160 -11.47 15.03 -10.21
N PHE A 161 -11.48 13.72 -10.49
CA PHE A 161 -12.61 12.83 -10.20
C PHE A 161 -12.84 12.61 -8.71
N THR A 162 -11.79 12.69 -7.89
CA THR A 162 -11.88 12.59 -6.43
C THR A 162 -12.19 13.92 -5.73
N GLY A 163 -12.41 15.00 -6.48
CA GLY A 163 -12.81 16.30 -5.92
C GLY A 163 -11.71 16.99 -5.13
N ILE A 164 -10.44 16.68 -5.42
CA ILE A 164 -9.30 17.34 -4.80
C ILE A 164 -9.06 18.65 -5.54
N GLU A 165 -9.33 19.77 -4.87
CA GLU A 165 -9.05 21.11 -5.38
C GLU A 165 -7.59 21.51 -5.08
N GLY A 166 -7.11 22.57 -5.75
CA GLY A 166 -5.72 23.01 -5.62
C GLY A 166 -5.27 23.34 -4.19
N ASP A 167 -6.16 23.83 -3.33
CA ASP A 167 -5.81 24.16 -1.94
C ASP A 167 -5.68 22.90 -1.07
N LYS A 168 -6.46 21.86 -1.35
CA LYS A 168 -6.29 20.52 -0.73
C LYS A 168 -5.01 19.88 -1.25
N LEU A 169 -4.76 19.96 -2.56
CA LEU A 169 -3.53 19.45 -3.17
C LEU A 169 -2.29 20.11 -2.54
N ALA A 170 -2.27 21.42 -2.35
CA ALA A 170 -1.17 22.13 -1.71
C ALA A 170 -0.86 21.58 -0.31
N LYS A 171 -1.89 21.27 0.49
CA LYS A 171 -1.75 20.67 1.82
C LYS A 171 -1.18 19.25 1.73
N GLU A 172 -1.65 18.44 0.80
CA GLU A 172 -1.16 17.07 0.61
C GLU A 172 0.28 17.02 0.08
N LEU A 173 0.67 17.96 -0.79
CA LEU A 173 2.05 18.06 -1.31
C LEU A 173 3.04 18.54 -0.24
N ALA A 174 2.58 19.28 0.76
CA ALA A 174 3.41 19.75 1.87
C ALA A 174 3.62 18.68 2.97
N GLN A 175 2.85 17.59 2.96
CA GLN A 175 2.99 16.52 3.95
C GLN A 175 4.26 15.69 3.73
N PRO A 176 4.99 15.32 4.81
CA PRO A 176 6.14 14.45 4.70
C PRO A 176 5.71 13.06 4.23
N MET A 177 6.50 12.43 3.35
CA MET A 177 6.23 11.08 2.82
C MET A 177 4.87 10.95 2.09
N SER A 178 4.33 12.06 1.58
CA SER A 178 3.07 12.07 0.85
C SER A 178 3.18 11.31 -0.48
N THR A 179 2.23 10.41 -0.73
CA THR A 179 2.13 9.71 -2.02
C THR A 179 1.84 10.66 -3.18
N PHE A 180 1.14 11.77 -2.94
CA PHE A 180 0.88 12.78 -3.97
C PHE A 180 2.12 13.63 -4.26
N ALA A 181 2.92 13.94 -3.23
CA ALA A 181 4.22 14.59 -3.43
C ALA A 181 5.15 13.70 -4.25
N ALA A 182 5.14 12.39 -3.99
CA ALA A 182 5.97 11.45 -4.73
C ALA A 182 5.54 11.34 -6.20
N ALA A 183 4.23 11.36 -6.49
CA ALA A 183 3.73 11.34 -7.86
C ALA A 183 3.97 12.66 -8.61
N ALA A 184 4.00 13.80 -7.91
CA ALA A 184 4.23 15.10 -8.51
C ALA A 184 5.72 15.41 -8.75
N PHE A 185 6.60 15.00 -7.84
CA PHE A 185 8.00 15.42 -7.80
C PHE A 185 9.02 14.27 -7.86
N GLY A 186 8.57 13.01 -7.82
CA GLY A 186 9.42 11.82 -7.75
C GLY A 186 9.63 11.30 -6.33
N HIS A 187 9.81 9.99 -6.20
CA HIS A 187 10.01 9.31 -4.91
C HIS A 187 11.33 9.71 -4.22
N GLU A 188 12.37 9.97 -5.01
CA GLU A 188 13.71 10.35 -4.59
C GLU A 188 13.77 11.72 -3.88
N ARG A 189 12.78 12.58 -4.12
CA ARG A 189 12.69 13.91 -3.49
C ARG A 189 11.90 13.90 -2.18
N VAL A 190 11.05 12.90 -2.00
CA VAL A 190 10.18 12.76 -0.83
C VAL A 190 10.84 11.95 0.27
N ILE A 191 11.63 10.94 -0.09
CA ILE A 191 12.36 10.09 0.86
C ILE A 191 13.85 10.47 0.82
N PRO A 192 14.36 11.23 1.81
CA PRO A 192 15.74 11.72 1.80
C PRO A 192 16.78 10.61 1.66
N ASP A 193 16.51 9.44 2.26
CA ASP A 193 17.41 8.29 2.26
C ASP A 193 17.53 7.58 0.89
N LEU A 194 16.68 7.93 -0.09
CA LEU A 194 16.73 7.36 -1.43
C LEU A 194 17.61 8.17 -2.41
N SER A 195 18.07 9.37 -2.03
CA SER A 195 18.89 10.23 -2.89
C SER A 195 20.24 10.54 -2.25
N VAL A 196 21.31 10.34 -3.02
CA VAL A 196 22.68 10.74 -2.64
C VAL A 196 22.80 12.27 -2.52
N GLN A 197 21.96 13.02 -3.24
CA GLN A 197 21.87 14.48 -3.20
C GLN A 197 20.40 14.87 -3.03
N ALA A 198 19.88 14.72 -1.81
CA ALA A 198 18.50 15.05 -1.49
C ALA A 198 18.22 16.54 -1.79
N LYS A 199 17.37 16.80 -2.79
CA LYS A 199 16.87 18.14 -3.13
C LYS A 199 15.47 18.30 -2.56
N PRO A 200 15.28 19.02 -1.43
CA PRO A 200 13.97 19.18 -0.82
C PRO A 200 13.01 19.88 -1.79
N ILE A 201 11.73 19.58 -1.66
CA ILE A 201 10.66 20.23 -2.43
C ILE A 201 10.44 21.63 -1.84
N THR A 202 10.53 22.66 -2.67
CA THR A 202 10.33 24.04 -2.22
C THR A 202 8.85 24.44 -2.27
N SER A 203 8.47 25.44 -1.49
CA SER A 203 7.12 26.01 -1.53
C SER A 203 6.78 26.62 -2.90
N GLU A 204 7.77 27.16 -3.62
CA GLU A 204 7.62 27.68 -4.97
C GLU A 204 7.30 26.56 -5.98
N GLU A 205 7.98 25.42 -5.88
CA GLU A 205 7.70 24.24 -6.70
C GLU A 205 6.29 23.70 -6.44
N ILE A 206 5.85 23.67 -5.18
CA ILE A 206 4.47 23.31 -4.81
C ILE A 206 3.47 24.31 -5.42
N ALA A 207 3.73 25.61 -5.30
CA ALA A 207 2.84 26.63 -5.85
C ALA A 207 2.73 26.51 -7.38
N PHE A 208 3.84 26.24 -8.08
CA PHE A 208 3.85 26.00 -9.52
C PHE A 208 3.01 24.78 -9.89
N GLN A 209 3.22 23.64 -9.22
CA GLN A 209 2.48 22.41 -9.48
C GLN A 209 0.97 22.57 -9.20
N VAL A 210 0.62 23.30 -8.14
CA VAL A 210 -0.77 23.61 -7.81
C VAL A 210 -1.39 24.53 -8.86
N ALA A 211 -0.66 25.53 -9.37
CA ALA A 211 -1.15 26.41 -10.42
C ALA A 211 -1.39 25.64 -11.73
N ASP A 212 -0.48 24.73 -12.08
CA ASP A 212 -0.62 23.85 -13.25
C ASP A 212 -1.85 22.94 -13.13
N TYR A 213 -2.06 22.32 -11.97
CA TYR A 213 -3.27 21.54 -11.71
C TYR A 213 -4.55 22.40 -11.70
N LYS A 214 -4.51 23.64 -11.18
CA LYS A 214 -5.67 24.56 -11.25
C LYS A 214 -6.02 24.90 -12.70
N ALA A 215 -5.04 25.09 -13.58
CA ALA A 215 -5.26 25.29 -15.01
C ALA A 215 -5.83 24.03 -15.69
N TYR A 216 -5.35 22.85 -15.30
CA TYR A 216 -5.92 21.58 -15.74
C TYR A 216 -7.39 21.44 -15.32
N TYR A 217 -7.68 21.69 -14.05
CA TYR A 217 -9.02 21.56 -13.46
C TYR A 217 -10.05 22.46 -14.14
N SER A 218 -9.67 23.70 -14.48
CA SER A 218 -10.57 24.66 -15.15
C SER A 218 -10.77 24.39 -16.64
N SER A 219 -9.80 23.73 -17.29
CA SER A 219 -9.86 23.37 -18.71
C SER A 219 -10.32 21.93 -18.98
N PHE A 220 -10.81 21.22 -17.95
CA PHE A 220 -11.26 19.84 -18.08
C PHE A 220 -12.52 19.74 -18.95
N THR A 221 -12.43 18.99 -20.04
CA THR A 221 -13.52 18.80 -21.01
C THR A 221 -13.99 17.35 -21.09
N ARG A 222 -15.14 17.15 -21.75
CA ARG A 222 -15.65 15.80 -22.05
C ARG A 222 -14.64 14.98 -22.88
N ASP A 223 -13.93 15.60 -23.81
CA ASP A 223 -12.93 14.93 -24.64
C ASP A 223 -11.81 14.31 -23.81
N ARG A 224 -11.44 14.92 -22.67
CA ARG A 224 -10.49 14.33 -21.71
C ARG A 224 -11.14 13.21 -20.91
N ALA A 225 -12.38 13.42 -20.44
CA ALA A 225 -13.12 12.41 -19.67
C ALA A 225 -13.29 11.07 -20.41
N VAL A 226 -13.27 11.07 -21.76
CA VAL A 226 -13.39 9.86 -22.60
C VAL A 226 -12.05 9.25 -23.01
N GLN A 227 -10.90 9.88 -22.72
CA GLN A 227 -9.58 9.30 -23.01
C GLN A 227 -9.37 8.01 -22.20
N HIS A 228 -9.75 8.05 -20.92
CA HIS A 228 -9.65 6.93 -19.99
C HIS A 228 -11.04 6.54 -19.47
N ILE A 229 -11.79 5.78 -20.27
CA ILE A 229 -13.18 5.42 -19.93
C ILE A 229 -13.22 4.54 -18.68
N LEU A 230 -13.83 5.06 -17.62
CA LEU A 230 -14.05 4.34 -16.37
C LEU A 230 -15.19 3.34 -16.51
N SER A 231 -14.99 2.13 -15.97
CA SER A 231 -16.02 1.10 -15.86
C SER A 231 -16.51 0.91 -14.42
N TYR A 232 -15.62 1.10 -13.45
CA TYR A 232 -15.93 0.94 -12.03
C TYR A 232 -15.28 2.01 -11.17
N VAL A 233 -15.89 2.29 -10.03
CA VAL A 233 -15.37 3.21 -9.01
C VAL A 233 -15.45 2.53 -7.65
N ILE A 234 -14.37 2.55 -6.88
CA ILE A 234 -14.29 2.04 -5.51
C ILE A 234 -14.04 3.21 -4.58
N VAL A 235 -14.92 3.39 -3.60
CA VAL A 235 -14.76 4.41 -2.55
C VAL A 235 -14.96 3.82 -1.15
N PRO A 236 -14.31 4.38 -0.12
CA PRO A 236 -14.63 4.05 1.27
C PRO A 236 -16.11 4.30 1.57
N SER A 237 -16.74 3.41 2.34
CA SER A 237 -18.14 3.57 2.76
C SER A 237 -18.32 4.71 3.77
N ALA A 238 -17.28 5.02 4.55
CA ALA A 238 -17.25 6.11 5.50
C ALA A 238 -16.19 7.14 5.08
N GLY A 239 -16.59 8.41 4.96
CA GLY A 239 -15.65 9.51 4.64
C GLY A 239 -15.05 9.44 3.23
N GLY A 240 -15.78 8.88 2.27
CA GLY A 240 -15.37 8.85 0.86
C GLY A 240 -15.19 10.26 0.25
N PRO A 241 -14.47 10.37 -0.88
CA PRO A 241 -14.25 11.64 -1.56
C PRO A 241 -15.56 12.23 -2.12
N ASP A 242 -15.51 13.52 -2.46
CA ASP A 242 -16.58 14.16 -3.22
C ASP A 242 -16.50 13.73 -4.69
N LEU A 243 -17.47 12.93 -5.13
CA LEU A 243 -17.58 12.44 -6.51
C LEU A 243 -18.39 13.36 -7.43
N SER A 244 -18.74 14.59 -6.99
CA SER A 244 -19.54 15.52 -7.79
C SER A 244 -18.95 15.80 -9.18
N ASN A 245 -17.62 15.80 -9.30
CA ASN A 245 -16.93 15.99 -10.59
C ASN A 245 -17.03 14.75 -11.49
N LEU A 246 -16.92 13.55 -10.92
CA LEU A 246 -17.15 12.30 -11.66
C LEU A 246 -18.60 12.24 -12.17
N ASP A 247 -19.55 12.62 -11.33
CA ASP A 247 -20.99 12.62 -11.65
C ASP A 247 -21.38 13.62 -12.75
N ARG A 248 -20.51 14.56 -13.15
CA ARG A 248 -20.76 15.41 -14.32
C ARG A 248 -20.70 14.62 -15.63
N TRP A 249 -19.82 13.62 -15.69
CA TRP A 249 -19.46 12.90 -16.91
C TRP A 249 -19.96 11.46 -16.90
N TYR A 250 -20.10 10.87 -15.71
CA TYR A 250 -20.49 9.48 -15.53
C TYR A 250 -21.81 9.36 -14.76
N GLN A 251 -22.57 8.33 -15.09
CA GLN A 251 -23.72 7.87 -14.32
C GLN A 251 -23.28 6.68 -13.49
N ARG A 252 -23.45 6.78 -12.16
CA ARG A 252 -23.22 5.69 -11.22
C ARG A 252 -24.49 4.85 -11.08
N ASP A 253 -24.31 3.56 -10.85
CA ASP A 253 -25.37 2.69 -10.41
C ASP A 253 -25.72 2.91 -8.92
N LYS A 254 -26.58 2.05 -8.35
CA LYS A 254 -26.97 2.12 -6.94
C LYS A 254 -25.80 1.90 -5.97
N GLY A 255 -24.67 1.38 -6.45
CA GLY A 255 -23.55 0.94 -5.62
C GLY A 255 -23.83 -0.39 -4.92
N GLU A 256 -22.78 -1.17 -4.71
CA GLU A 256 -22.79 -2.38 -3.90
C GLU A 256 -21.82 -2.18 -2.73
N GLN A 257 -22.31 -2.28 -1.49
CA GLN A 257 -21.45 -2.22 -0.32
C GLN A 257 -20.74 -3.56 -0.10
N VAL A 258 -19.41 -3.51 -0.01
CA VAL A 258 -18.54 -4.67 0.22
C VAL A 258 -17.58 -4.32 1.36
N GLY A 259 -17.96 -4.70 2.58
CA GLY A 259 -17.20 -4.36 3.79
C GLY A 259 -17.13 -2.85 4.01
N ASP A 260 -15.90 -2.34 4.11
CA ASP A 260 -15.58 -0.93 4.35
C ASP A 260 -15.60 -0.06 3.07
N TYR A 261 -16.00 -0.64 1.93
CA TYR A 261 -16.00 0.01 0.62
C TYR A 261 -17.34 -0.12 -0.10
N ILE A 262 -17.58 0.79 -1.04
CA ILE A 262 -18.70 0.75 -1.97
C ILE A 262 -18.13 0.65 -3.39
N LEU A 263 -18.59 -0.36 -4.12
CA LEU A 263 -18.27 -0.60 -5.51
C LEU A 263 -19.41 -0.08 -6.38
N TYR A 264 -19.12 0.93 -7.19
CA TYR A 264 -20.02 1.46 -8.21
C TYR A 264 -19.64 0.94 -9.59
N ARG A 265 -20.64 0.57 -10.39
CA ARG A 265 -20.49 0.48 -11.84
C ARG A 265 -20.80 1.85 -12.42
N VAL A 266 -19.96 2.31 -13.36
CA VAL A 266 -20.13 3.63 -13.98
C VAL A 266 -20.23 3.50 -15.48
N GLN A 267 -21.02 4.39 -16.08
CA GLN A 267 -21.19 4.50 -17.52
C GLN A 267 -21.06 5.96 -17.91
N LEU A 268 -20.41 6.24 -19.04
CA LEU A 268 -20.32 7.59 -19.55
C LEU A 268 -21.74 8.09 -19.87
N ARG A 269 -22.08 9.30 -19.40
CA ARG A 269 -23.34 9.95 -19.75
C ARG A 269 -23.32 10.29 -21.23
N LEU A 270 -24.45 10.06 -21.91
CA LEU A 270 -24.68 10.48 -23.30
C LEU A 270 -24.86 11.99 -23.38
#